data_AF-A0A961PLD7-F1
#
_entry.id   AF-A0A961PLD7-F1
#
_cell.length_a   1.000
_cell.length_b   1.000
_cell.length_c   1.000
_cell.angle_alpha   90.00
_cell.angle_beta   90.00
_cell.angle_gamma   90.00
#
_symmetry.space_group_name_H-M   'P 1'
#
loop_
_entity.id
_entity.type
_entity.pdbx_description
1 polymer ?
#
loop_
_entity_poly.entity_id
_entity_poly.type
_entity_poly.pdbx_seq_one_letter_code
_entity_poly.pdbx_strand_id
1 'polypeptide(L)'
;IAMAVEGQWRSYSLTLAWSGADETLRLICTYDMEPPADRMAEVYEILNLANDLVWSGGFTYWAQQNLMVWRYGLLLSGGQIAAPEQIDQMIQAAVSACERFYPAFQLVAWADRAPDEALKLAIAQAYGRA
;
A
#
# COMPACT_ATOMS: atom_id res chain seq x y z
N ILE A 1 -7.37 14.47 -7.92
CA ILE A 1 -7.38 13.61 -9.14
C ILE A 1 -7.63 12.18 -8.69
N ALA A 2 -8.49 11.44 -9.38
CA ALA A 2 -8.70 10.01 -9.15
C ALA A 2 -8.47 9.25 -10.46
N MET A 3 -7.81 8.10 -10.38
CA MET A 3 -7.57 7.20 -11.52
C MET A 3 -7.55 5.74 -11.05
N ALA A 4 -7.79 4.81 -11.98
CA ALA A 4 -7.64 3.39 -11.73
C ALA A 4 -6.43 2.85 -12.51
N VAL A 5 -5.68 1.95 -11.90
CA VAL A 5 -4.55 1.25 -12.53
C VAL A 5 -4.78 -0.24 -12.40
N GLU A 6 -4.73 -0.96 -13.52
CA GLU A 6 -4.78 -2.42 -13.52
C GLU A 6 -3.41 -2.99 -13.17
N GLY A 7 -3.33 -3.74 -12.07
CA GLY A 7 -2.14 -4.51 -11.69
C GLY A 7 -2.29 -6.00 -11.97
N GLN A 8 -1.28 -6.78 -11.59
CA GLN A 8 -1.31 -8.24 -11.70
C GLN A 8 -2.38 -8.85 -10.80
N TRP A 9 -2.55 -8.33 -9.58
CA TRP A 9 -3.40 -8.95 -8.58
C TRP A 9 -4.79 -8.31 -8.48
N ARG A 10 -4.86 -6.98 -8.60
CA ARG A 10 -6.08 -6.20 -8.40
C ARG A 10 -6.09 -4.96 -9.31
N SER A 11 -7.28 -4.35 -9.42
CA SER A 11 -7.41 -2.98 -9.88
C SER A 11 -7.21 -2.04 -8.69
N TYR A 12 -6.34 -1.05 -8.85
CA TYR A 12 -5.97 -0.10 -7.81
C TYR A 12 -6.58 1.26 -8.07
N SER A 13 -7.32 1.79 -7.10
CA SER A 13 -7.86 3.14 -7.15
C SER A 13 -6.89 4.12 -6.48
N LEU A 14 -6.35 5.04 -7.28
CA LEU A 14 -5.38 6.05 -6.88
C LEU A 14 -6.08 7.41 -6.78
N THR A 15 -5.95 8.06 -5.63
CA THR A 15 -6.43 9.42 -5.40
C THR A 15 -5.27 10.30 -4.98
N LEU A 16 -5.07 11.41 -5.71
CA LEU A 16 -4.16 12.49 -5.34
C LEU A 16 -4.95 13.72 -4.91
N ALA A 17 -4.63 14.24 -3.73
CA ALA A 17 -5.26 15.42 -3.14
C ALA A 17 -4.23 16.31 -2.47
N TRP A 18 -4.24 17.61 -2.81
CA TRP A 18 -3.47 18.61 -2.08
C TRP A 18 -4.17 18.93 -0.76
N SER A 19 -3.39 19.01 0.33
CA SER A 19 -3.86 19.56 1.59
C SER A 19 -3.03 20.79 1.93
N GLY A 20 -3.70 21.94 1.97
CA GLY A 20 -3.05 23.22 2.27
C GLY A 20 -2.71 23.39 3.75
N ALA A 21 -3.34 22.63 4.64
CA ALA A 21 -3.13 22.74 6.09
C ALA A 21 -1.78 22.18 6.54
N ASP A 22 -1.29 21.13 5.86
CA ASP A 22 -0.01 20.47 6.12
C ASP A 22 0.97 20.63 4.94
N GLU A 23 0.66 21.49 3.98
CA GLU A 23 1.44 21.70 2.74
C GLU A 23 1.88 20.37 2.08
N THR A 24 0.97 19.39 2.04
CA THR A 24 1.30 18.03 1.58
C THR A 24 0.44 17.60 0.40
N LEU A 25 1.09 17.10 -0.66
CA LEU A 25 0.41 16.35 -1.70
C LEU A 25 0.23 14.91 -1.22
N ARG A 26 -1.02 14.51 -0.98
CA ARG A 26 -1.37 13.19 -0.47
C ARG A 26 -1.78 12.30 -1.62
N LEU A 27 -1.16 11.13 -1.71
CA LEU A 27 -1.57 10.02 -2.55
C LEU A 27 -2.12 8.90 -1.67
N ILE A 28 -3.28 8.38 -2.06
CA ILE A 28 -3.89 7.19 -1.50
C ILE A 28 -4.07 6.19 -2.62
N CYS A 29 -3.56 4.98 -2.45
CA CYS A 29 -3.81 3.84 -3.35
C CYS A 29 -4.62 2.80 -2.58
N THR A 30 -5.74 2.38 -3.14
CA THR A 30 -6.70 1.49 -2.46
C THR A 30 -7.08 0.30 -3.32
N TYR A 31 -7.43 -0.79 -2.65
CA TYR A 31 -8.07 -1.96 -3.26
C TYR A 31 -8.91 -2.69 -2.21
N ASP A 32 -9.91 -3.42 -2.68
CA ASP A 32 -10.82 -4.17 -1.81
C ASP A 32 -10.10 -5.36 -1.17
N MET A 33 -10.28 -5.50 0.14
CA MET A 33 -9.82 -6.63 0.91
C MET A 33 -10.75 -6.82 2.12
N GLU A 34 -11.29 -8.02 2.27
CA GLU A 34 -12.22 -8.36 3.36
C GLU A 34 -11.64 -9.53 4.17
N PRO A 35 -10.60 -9.31 4.99
CA PRO A 35 -10.04 -10.37 5.82
C PRO A 35 -11.09 -10.88 6.81
N PRO A 36 -11.08 -12.18 7.15
CA PRO A 36 -11.89 -12.71 8.23
C PRO A 36 -11.64 -11.97 9.55
N ALA A 37 -12.70 -11.71 10.32
CA ALA A 37 -12.63 -10.90 11.54
C ALA A 37 -11.69 -11.50 12.60
N ASP A 38 -11.58 -12.83 12.65
CA ASP A 38 -10.69 -13.60 13.53
C ASP A 38 -9.21 -13.52 13.12
N ARG A 39 -8.91 -13.03 11.92
CA ARG A 39 -7.54 -12.87 11.37
C ARG A 39 -7.01 -11.45 11.43
N MET A 40 -7.79 -10.52 12.00
CA MET A 40 -7.46 -9.10 11.97
C MET A 40 -6.18 -8.76 12.75
N ALA A 41 -5.87 -9.49 13.82
CA ALA A 41 -4.65 -9.28 14.59
C ALA A 41 -3.40 -9.52 13.74
N GLU A 42 -3.40 -10.65 13.02
CA GLU A 42 -2.31 -11.05 12.12
C GLU A 42 -2.24 -10.15 10.90
N VAL A 43 -3.38 -9.67 10.39
CA VAL A 43 -3.43 -8.66 9.33
C VAL A 43 -2.71 -7.39 9.79
N TYR A 44 -3.00 -6.87 10.99
CA TYR A 44 -2.32 -5.67 11.48
C TYR A 44 -0.82 -5.89 11.69
N GLU A 45 -0.42 -7.08 12.15
CA GLU A 45 0.99 -7.44 12.29
C GLU A 45 1.71 -7.46 10.93
N ILE A 46 1.15 -8.11 9.91
CA ILE A 46 1.79 -8.13 8.59
C ILE A 46 1.84 -6.75 7.93
N LEU A 47 0.86 -5.88 8.19
CA LEU A 47 0.94 -4.48 7.74
C LEU A 47 2.12 -3.75 8.39
N ASN A 48 2.34 -3.94 9.68
CA ASN A 48 3.47 -3.34 10.37
C ASN A 48 4.81 -3.86 9.82
N LEU A 49 4.94 -5.17 9.62
CA LEU A 49 6.15 -5.77 9.05
C LEU A 49 6.38 -5.34 7.59
N ALA A 50 5.33 -5.18 6.79
CA ALA A 50 5.46 -4.65 5.43
C ALA A 50 5.92 -3.19 5.45
N ASN A 51 5.41 -2.38 6.38
CA ASN A 51 5.79 -0.99 6.56
C ASN A 51 7.27 -0.83 6.96
N ASP A 52 7.84 -1.76 7.75
CA ASP A 52 9.27 -1.75 8.09
C ASP A 52 10.20 -1.89 6.85
N LEU A 53 9.66 -2.40 5.73
CA LEU A 53 10.42 -2.62 4.50
C LEU A 53 10.30 -1.47 3.49
N VAL A 54 9.61 -0.39 3.83
CA VAL A 54 9.34 0.74 2.93
C VAL A 54 9.49 2.08 3.66
N TRP A 55 10.15 3.03 2.99
CA TRP A 55 10.32 4.39 3.52
C TRP A 55 9.39 5.41 2.84
N SER A 56 8.90 5.08 1.65
CA SER A 56 8.13 6.00 0.80
C SER A 56 6.64 6.08 1.17
N GLY A 57 6.16 5.32 2.14
CA GLY A 57 4.75 5.34 2.51
C GLY A 57 4.42 4.26 3.51
N GLY A 58 3.13 4.00 3.71
CA GLY A 58 2.70 2.97 4.63
C GLY A 58 1.29 2.47 4.39
N PHE A 59 1.10 1.18 4.66
CA PHE A 59 -0.18 0.51 4.64
C PHE A 59 -1.00 0.77 5.90
N THR A 60 -2.30 0.83 5.71
CA THR A 60 -3.33 0.80 6.75
C THR A 60 -4.54 0.05 6.19
N TYR A 61 -5.34 -0.53 7.09
CA TYR A 61 -6.62 -1.11 6.72
C TYR A 61 -7.77 -0.23 7.18
N TRP A 62 -8.70 0.08 6.28
CA TRP A 62 -9.91 0.83 6.57
C TRP A 62 -11.10 -0.12 6.67
N ALA A 63 -11.34 -0.62 7.88
CA ALA A 63 -12.33 -1.67 8.13
C ALA A 63 -13.77 -1.29 7.77
N GLN A 64 -14.15 -0.01 7.88
CA GLN A 64 -15.51 0.41 7.55
C GLN A 64 -15.82 0.28 6.05
N GLN A 65 -14.80 0.37 5.19
CA GLN A 65 -14.93 0.29 3.74
C GLN A 65 -14.37 -1.01 3.16
N ASN A 66 -13.83 -1.91 3.99
CA ASN A 66 -13.08 -3.08 3.56
C ASN A 66 -11.96 -2.77 2.56
N LEU A 67 -11.22 -1.68 2.81
CA LEU A 67 -10.15 -1.24 1.92
C LEU A 67 -8.78 -1.46 2.55
N MET A 68 -7.89 -2.11 1.78
CA MET A 68 -6.46 -1.99 2.02
C MET A 68 -5.97 -0.69 1.40
N VAL A 69 -5.17 0.07 2.15
CA VAL A 69 -4.82 1.43 1.80
C VAL A 69 -3.33 1.66 1.94
N TRP A 70 -2.67 2.02 0.84
CA TRP A 70 -1.35 2.62 0.85
C TRP A 70 -1.47 4.14 0.90
N ARG A 71 -0.76 4.77 1.84
CA ARG A 71 -0.70 6.23 1.98
C ARG A 71 0.70 6.73 1.69
N TYR A 72 0.79 7.79 0.90
CA TYR A 72 2.03 8.52 0.66
C TYR A 72 1.78 10.02 0.75
N GLY A 73 2.52 10.73 1.61
CA GLY A 73 2.54 12.18 1.66
C GLY A 73 3.85 12.73 1.11
N LEU A 74 3.77 13.59 0.11
CA LEU A 74 4.88 14.40 -0.36
C LEU A 74 4.76 15.80 0.26
N LEU A 75 5.62 16.07 1.25
CA LEU A 75 5.68 17.37 1.91
C LEU A 75 6.31 18.40 0.96
N LEU A 76 5.60 19.50 0.73
CA LEU A 76 5.98 20.60 -0.16
C LEU A 76 6.03 21.92 0.60
N SER A 77 6.48 21.87 1.85
CA SER A 77 6.57 23.04 2.73
C SER A 77 7.43 24.15 2.14
N GLY A 78 7.08 25.39 2.47
CA GLY A 78 7.81 26.56 1.98
C GLY A 78 7.45 26.95 0.55
N GLY A 79 6.22 26.65 0.12
CA GLY A 79 5.71 27.04 -1.20
C GLY A 79 6.31 26.24 -2.37
N GLN A 80 6.83 25.04 -2.11
CA GLN A 80 7.31 24.16 -3.17
C GLN A 80 6.15 23.62 -4.00
N ILE A 81 6.43 23.31 -5.26
CA ILE A 81 5.48 22.67 -6.17
C ILE A 81 6.05 21.30 -6.53
N ALA A 82 5.21 20.26 -6.52
CA ALA A 82 5.63 18.94 -6.94
C ALA A 82 6.13 18.97 -8.38
N ALA A 83 7.34 18.48 -8.61
CA ALA A 83 7.83 18.17 -9.94
C ALA A 83 7.06 16.96 -10.50
N PRO A 84 6.82 16.89 -11.83
CA PRO A 84 6.17 15.73 -12.45
C PRO A 84 6.82 14.39 -12.07
N GLU A 85 8.15 14.36 -12.00
CA GLU A 85 8.93 13.16 -11.66
C GLU A 85 8.66 12.70 -10.22
N GLN A 86 8.39 13.64 -9.30
CA GLN A 86 8.00 13.29 -7.93
C GLN A 86 6.63 12.63 -7.93
N ILE A 87 5.67 13.15 -8.69
CA ILE A 87 4.32 12.58 -8.80
C ILE A 87 4.38 11.17 -9.41
N ASP A 88 5.16 10.99 -10.49
CA ASP A 88 5.36 9.68 -11.12
C ASP A 88 5.97 8.68 -10.13
N GLN A 89 6.98 9.11 -9.37
CA GLN A 89 7.58 8.27 -8.33
C GLN A 89 6.58 7.92 -7.22
N MET A 90 5.67 8.84 -6.86
CA MET A 90 4.59 8.56 -5.91
C MET A 90 3.65 7.46 -6.40
N ILE A 91 3.22 7.55 -7.65
CA ILE A 91 2.30 6.58 -8.26
C ILE A 91 2.98 5.22 -8.38
N GLN A 92 4.21 5.18 -8.91
CA GLN A 92 4.98 3.94 -9.07
C GLN A 92 5.21 3.26 -7.72
N ALA A 93 5.67 4.01 -6.69
CA ALA A 93 5.90 3.45 -5.37
C ALA A 93 4.63 2.83 -4.76
N ALA A 94 3.48 3.48 -4.93
CA ALA A 94 2.21 2.99 -4.41
C ALA A 94 1.76 1.69 -5.09
N VAL A 95 1.78 1.65 -6.43
CA VAL A 95 1.37 0.45 -7.18
C VAL A 95 2.34 -0.70 -6.93
N SER A 96 3.65 -0.45 -7.00
CA SER A 96 4.66 -1.48 -6.75
C SER A 96 4.60 -2.03 -5.33
N ALA A 97 4.35 -1.20 -4.31
CA ALA A 97 4.17 -1.67 -2.95
C ALA A 97 2.93 -2.57 -2.84
N CYS A 98 1.78 -2.13 -3.36
CA CYS A 98 0.55 -2.92 -3.34
C CYS A 98 0.74 -4.29 -4.03
N GLU A 99 1.37 -4.33 -5.20
CA GLU A 99 1.63 -5.56 -5.95
C GLU A 99 2.62 -6.49 -5.23
N ARG A 100 3.67 -5.91 -4.63
CA ARG A 100 4.71 -6.66 -3.91
C ARG A 100 4.17 -7.35 -2.66
N PHE A 101 3.33 -6.67 -1.87
CA PHE A 101 2.89 -7.18 -0.57
C PHE A 101 1.52 -7.86 -0.59
N TYR A 102 0.74 -7.71 -1.67
CA TYR A 102 -0.56 -8.38 -1.81
C TYR A 102 -0.51 -9.89 -1.51
N PRO A 103 0.45 -10.69 -2.03
CA PRO A 103 0.51 -12.12 -1.73
C PRO A 103 0.70 -12.42 -0.24
N ALA A 104 1.52 -11.63 0.46
CA ALA A 104 1.74 -11.80 1.90
C ALA A 104 0.44 -11.59 2.68
N PHE A 105 -0.31 -10.54 2.35
CA PHE A 105 -1.58 -10.25 3.01
C PHE A 105 -2.62 -11.35 2.75
N GLN A 106 -2.64 -11.91 1.53
CA GLN A 106 -3.53 -13.03 1.20
C GLN A 106 -3.19 -14.29 2.00
N LEU A 107 -1.90 -14.61 2.14
CA LEU A 107 -1.45 -15.78 2.91
C LEU A 107 -1.82 -15.66 4.40
N VAL A 108 -1.66 -14.48 4.99
CA VAL A 108 -2.02 -14.24 6.39
C VAL A 108 -3.53 -14.31 6.60
N ALA A 109 -4.32 -13.68 5.72
CA ALA A 109 -5.76 -13.57 5.90
C ALA A 109 -6.52 -14.87 5.57
N TRP A 110 -6.08 -15.67 4.59
CA TRP A 110 -6.84 -16.86 4.14
C TRP A 110 -6.08 -18.19 4.15
N ALA A 111 -4.75 -18.20 4.30
CA ALA A 111 -3.96 -19.42 4.30
C ALA A 111 -3.38 -19.80 5.67
N ASP A 112 -3.86 -19.14 6.74
CA ASP A 112 -3.46 -19.36 8.14
C ASP A 112 -1.93 -19.32 8.37
N ARG A 113 -1.23 -18.51 7.58
CA ARG A 113 0.22 -18.34 7.71
C ARG A 113 0.57 -17.30 8.75
N ALA A 114 1.66 -17.56 9.48
CA ALA A 114 2.26 -16.57 10.36
C ALA A 114 2.75 -15.35 9.54
N PRO A 115 2.58 -14.11 10.03
CA PRO A 115 2.99 -12.90 9.32
C PRO A 115 4.44 -12.92 8.81
N ASP A 116 5.40 -13.33 9.64
CA ASP A 116 6.81 -13.35 9.25
C ASP A 116 7.11 -14.37 8.13
N GLU A 117 6.46 -15.54 8.19
CA GLU A 117 6.58 -16.60 7.16
C GLU A 117 5.97 -16.13 5.84
N ALA A 118 4.75 -15.57 5.90
CA ALA A 118 4.04 -15.05 4.74
C ALA A 118 4.84 -13.95 4.02
N LEU A 119 5.47 -13.05 4.77
CA LEU A 119 6.30 -11.98 4.22
C LEU A 119 7.53 -12.54 3.50
N LYS A 120 8.24 -13.50 4.11
CA LYS A 120 9.41 -14.15 3.52
C LYS A 120 9.06 -14.88 2.23
N LEU A 121 7.95 -15.63 2.23
CA LEU A 121 7.46 -16.36 1.07
C LEU A 121 7.09 -15.42 -0.10
N ALA A 122 6.37 -14.34 0.19
CA ALA A 122 5.97 -13.36 -0.82
C ALA A 122 7.19 -12.67 -1.44
N ILE A 123 8.17 -12.27 -0.62
CA ILE A 123 9.40 -11.64 -1.10
C ILE A 123 10.21 -12.64 -1.95
N ALA A 124 10.36 -13.89 -1.51
CA ALA A 124 11.09 -14.90 -2.26
C ALA A 124 10.46 -15.18 -3.63
N GLN A 125 9.12 -15.23 -3.72
CA GLN A 125 8.41 -15.40 -4.99
C GLN A 125 8.52 -14.17 -5.91
N ALA A 126 8.56 -12.96 -5.35
CA ALA A 126 8.78 -11.73 -6.12
C ALA A 126 10.18 -11.71 -6.77
N TYR A 127 11.21 -12.22 -6.10
CA TYR A 127 12.56 -12.37 -6.68
C TYR A 127 12.67 -13.54 -7.67
N GLY A 128 11.88 -14.62 -7.52
CA GLY A 128 11.88 -15.77 -8.42
C GLY A 128 11.17 -15.56 -9.77
N ARG A 129 10.54 -14.40 -9.97
CA ARG A 129 9.84 -14.02 -11.22
C ARG A 129 10.56 -12.91 -12.00
N ALA A 130 11.75 -12.49 -11.57
CA ALA A 130 12.60 -11.51 -12.25
C ALA A 130 13.69 -12.20 -13.09
#